data_AF-A0A838JS04-F1
#
_entry.id   AF-A0A838JS04-F1
#
_cell.length_a   1.000
_cell.length_b   1.000
_cell.length_c   1.000
_cell.angle_alpha   90.00
_cell.angle_beta   90.00
_cell.angle_gamma   90.00
#
_symmetry.space_group_name_H-M   'P 1'
#
loop_
_entity.id
_entity.type
_entity.pdbx_description
1 polymer ?
#
loop_
_entity_poly.entity_id
_entity_poly.type
_entity_poly.pdbx_seq_one_letter_code
_entity_poly.pdbx_strand_id
1 'polypeptide(L)'
;MAFTPHRLRESFARAMEPSVIFVMGRAEVERLIQEKPQVGLRMISLLSERLHYYETRMEDVTLKEVPARLASLILFLVESEGLRGPGEIRIPTRYTHEHLSTMIGANREAVTRAFGRLQDEGALQIRRRIIYVEDVEALQSAAGRLLEEGGAESPSS
;
A
#
# COMPACT_ATOMS: atom_id res chain seq x y z
N MET A 1 -14.69 -2.68 15.93
CA MET A 1 -15.16 -2.33 14.57
C MET A 1 -16.40 -1.48 14.69
N ALA A 2 -16.25 -0.16 14.65
CA ALA A 2 -17.24 0.76 15.20
C ALA A 2 -18.37 1.18 14.25
N PHE A 3 -18.21 1.08 12.92
CA PHE A 3 -19.16 1.69 11.99
C PHE A 3 -19.54 0.86 10.77
N THR A 4 -19.29 -0.46 10.77
CA THR A 4 -19.65 -1.31 9.61
C THR A 4 -21.06 -1.88 9.79
N PRO A 5 -22.06 -1.47 8.99
CA PRO A 5 -23.42 -2.03 9.07
C PRO A 5 -23.52 -3.45 8.50
N HIS A 6 -22.53 -3.88 7.71
CA HIS A 6 -22.46 -5.20 7.11
C HIS A 6 -21.79 -6.18 8.09
N ARG A 7 -22.39 -7.35 8.33
CA ARG A 7 -21.72 -8.42 9.06
C ARG A 7 -20.50 -8.86 8.24
N LEU A 8 -19.31 -8.58 8.76
CA LEU A 8 -18.05 -9.12 8.27
C LEU A 8 -17.98 -10.61 8.60
N ARG A 9 -18.73 -11.44 7.88
CA ARG A 9 -18.75 -12.89 8.13
C ARG A 9 -17.46 -13.58 7.68
N GLU A 10 -16.59 -12.92 6.93
CA GLU A 10 -15.44 -13.57 6.28
C GLU A 10 -14.13 -12.75 6.30
N SER A 11 -14.02 -11.69 7.11
CA SER A 11 -12.75 -10.96 7.25
C SER A 11 -12.03 -11.38 8.53
N PHE A 12 -10.76 -11.77 8.41
CA PHE A 12 -9.87 -11.97 9.54
C PHE A 12 -8.67 -11.02 9.43
N ALA A 13 -8.04 -10.72 10.57
CA ALA A 13 -6.78 -10.02 10.62
C ALA A 13 -5.77 -10.89 11.36
N ARG A 14 -4.52 -10.92 10.89
CA ARG A 14 -3.43 -11.68 11.50
C ARG A 14 -2.21 -10.77 11.63
N ALA A 15 -1.60 -10.76 12.80
CA ALA A 15 -0.33 -10.08 13.01
C ALA A 15 0.79 -10.81 12.24
N MET A 16 1.57 -10.06 11.47
CA MET A 16 2.68 -10.57 10.67
C MET A 16 4.00 -10.66 11.47
N GLU A 17 4.04 -9.96 12.60
CA GLU A 17 5.12 -9.87 13.56
C GLU A 17 4.54 -9.66 14.97
N PRO A 18 5.34 -9.69 16.06
CA PRO A 18 4.86 -9.30 17.39
C PRO A 18 4.28 -7.88 17.36
N SER A 19 3.02 -7.71 17.77
CA SER A 19 2.29 -6.44 17.67
C SER A 19 1.50 -6.11 18.93
N VAL A 20 1.28 -4.83 19.19
CA VAL A 20 0.39 -4.32 20.24
C VAL A 20 -0.88 -3.78 19.59
N ILE A 21 -2.04 -4.17 20.10
CA ILE A 21 -3.34 -3.79 19.54
C ILE A 21 -4.14 -3.04 20.59
N PHE A 22 -4.64 -1.86 20.23
CA PHE A 22 -5.63 -1.12 21.02
C PHE A 22 -7.02 -1.38 20.45
N VAL A 23 -7.92 -1.88 21.29
CA VAL A 23 -9.30 -2.18 20.90
C VAL A 23 -10.24 -1.15 21.50
N MET A 24 -11.08 -0.56 20.64
CA MET A 24 -12.15 0.34 21.06
C MET A 24 -13.49 -0.18 20.54
N GLY A 25 -14.45 -0.30 21.45
CA GLY A 25 -15.83 -0.66 21.15
C GLY A 25 -16.55 0.46 20.39
N ARG A 26 -17.64 0.10 19.70
CA ARG A 26 -18.44 1.06 18.92
C ARG A 26 -18.89 2.26 19.74
N ALA A 27 -19.48 2.01 20.91
CA ALA A 27 -20.01 3.05 21.78
C ALA A 27 -18.90 4.01 22.29
N GLU A 28 -17.69 3.50 22.50
CA GLU A 28 -16.55 4.32 22.93
C GLU A 28 -16.07 5.24 21.81
N VAL A 29 -16.05 4.75 20.55
CA VAL A 29 -15.72 5.60 19.40
C VAL A 29 -16.82 6.65 19.16
N GLU A 30 -18.09 6.28 19.23
CA GLU A 30 -19.22 7.21 19.09
C GLU A 30 -19.14 8.31 20.16
N ARG A 31 -18.90 7.95 21.42
CA ARG A 31 -18.69 8.91 22.51
C ARG A 31 -17.48 9.82 22.24
N LEU A 32 -16.36 9.26 21.81
CA LEU A 32 -15.15 10.04 21.50
C LEU A 32 -15.38 11.07 20.39
N ILE A 33 -16.16 10.73 19.36
CA ILE A 33 -16.53 11.66 18.29
C ILE A 33 -17.42 12.79 18.82
N GLN A 34 -18.39 12.48 19.69
CA GLN A 34 -19.26 13.49 20.31
C GLN A 34 -18.47 14.44 21.21
N GLU A 35 -17.55 13.91 22.01
CA GLU A 35 -16.68 14.71 22.90
C GLU A 35 -15.61 15.50 22.12
N LYS A 36 -15.15 14.97 20.99
CA LYS A 36 -14.07 15.54 20.17
C LYS A 36 -14.41 15.43 18.67
N PRO A 37 -15.24 16.34 18.12
CA PRO A 37 -15.70 16.28 16.72
C PRO A 37 -14.58 16.22 15.67
N GLN A 38 -13.41 16.80 15.97
CA GLN A 38 -12.20 16.70 15.15
C GLN A 38 -11.76 15.24 14.88
N VAL A 39 -12.06 14.30 15.78
CA VAL A 39 -11.84 12.87 15.56
C VAL A 39 -12.71 12.37 14.42
N GLY A 40 -13.99 12.77 14.38
CA GLY A 40 -14.91 12.43 13.30
C GLY A 40 -14.44 12.94 11.95
N LEU A 41 -14.02 14.22 11.88
CA LEU A 41 -13.45 14.80 10.65
C LEU A 41 -12.20 14.05 10.19
N ARG A 42 -11.29 13.72 11.12
CA ARG A 42 -10.08 12.95 10.79
C ARG A 42 -10.42 11.54 10.29
N MET A 43 -11.42 10.88 10.88
CA MET A 43 -11.89 9.58 10.41
C MET A 43 -12.49 9.67 9.00
N ILE A 44 -13.24 10.72 8.68
CA ILE A 44 -13.76 10.96 7.32
C ILE A 44 -12.61 11.13 6.33
N SER A 45 -11.60 11.95 6.63
CA SER A 45 -10.42 12.09 5.77
C SER A 45 -9.73 10.76 5.50
N LEU A 46 -9.50 9.95 6.54
CA LEU A 46 -8.91 8.61 6.40
C LEU A 46 -9.77 7.66 5.55
N LEU A 47 -11.10 7.75 5.65
CA LEU A 47 -12.00 6.96 4.82
C LEU A 47 -11.97 7.42 3.36
N SER A 48 -11.91 8.73 3.10
CA SER A 48 -11.78 9.29 1.75
C SER A 48 -10.46 8.90 1.09
N GLU A 49 -9.34 8.99 1.82
CA GLU A 49 -8.03 8.51 1.36
C GLU A 49 -8.08 7.02 1.01
N ARG A 50 -8.74 6.21 1.86
CA ARG A 50 -8.91 4.78 1.62
C ARG A 50 -9.80 4.48 0.42
N LEU A 51 -10.85 5.26 0.19
CA LEU A 51 -11.71 5.13 -0.97
C LEU A 51 -10.95 5.43 -2.27
N HIS A 52 -10.22 6.55 -2.29
CA HIS A 52 -9.37 6.93 -3.42
C HIS A 52 -8.30 5.88 -3.69
N TYR A 53 -7.66 5.34 -2.65
CA TYR A 53 -6.74 4.21 -2.80
C TYR A 53 -7.41 3.02 -3.50
N TYR A 54 -8.61 2.61 -3.11
CA TYR A 54 -9.31 1.51 -3.76
C TYR A 54 -9.70 1.80 -5.21
N GLU A 55 -10.01 3.05 -5.55
CA GLU A 55 -10.27 3.50 -6.92
C GLU A 55 -9.03 3.33 -7.80
N THR A 56 -7.88 3.88 -7.39
CA THR A 56 -6.59 3.69 -8.11
C THR A 56 -6.24 2.21 -8.25
N ARG A 57 -6.55 1.40 -7.24
CA ARG A 57 -6.31 -0.06 -7.30
C ARG A 57 -7.23 -0.76 -8.30
N MET A 58 -8.47 -0.32 -8.47
CA MET A 58 -9.37 -0.86 -9.49
C MET A 58 -8.90 -0.50 -10.91
N GLU A 59 -8.39 0.72 -11.10
CA GLU A 59 -7.76 1.14 -12.36
C GLU A 59 -6.52 0.31 -12.66
N ASP A 60 -5.62 0.15 -11.69
CA ASP A 60 -4.44 -0.71 -11.79
C ASP A 60 -4.79 -2.12 -12.27
N VAL A 61 -5.81 -2.74 -11.67
CA VAL A 61 -6.24 -4.11 -12.03
C VAL A 61 -6.78 -4.20 -13.46
N THR A 62 -7.42 -3.14 -13.94
CA THR A 62 -8.03 -3.10 -15.28
C THR A 62 -7.01 -2.76 -16.36
N LEU A 63 -6.01 -1.92 -16.04
CA LEU A 63 -5.14 -1.28 -17.03
C LEU A 63 -3.68 -1.76 -16.98
N LYS A 64 -3.24 -2.38 -15.89
CA LYS A 64 -1.83 -2.73 -15.67
C LYS A 64 -1.56 -4.23 -15.63
N GLU A 65 -0.52 -4.61 -16.34
CA GLU A 65 0.10 -5.93 -16.22
C GLU A 65 0.67 -6.18 -14.80
N VAL A 66 0.85 -7.44 -14.44
CA VAL A 66 1.30 -7.85 -13.09
C VAL A 66 2.58 -7.13 -12.62
N PRO A 67 3.64 -6.95 -13.44
CA PRO A 67 4.83 -6.22 -13.02
C PRO A 67 4.56 -4.76 -12.62
N ALA A 68 3.71 -4.05 -13.37
CA ALA A 68 3.38 -2.66 -13.10
C ALA A 68 2.51 -2.50 -11.83
N ARG A 69 1.60 -3.45 -11.59
CA ARG A 69 0.83 -3.52 -10.33
C ARG A 69 1.72 -3.82 -9.13
N LEU A 70 2.71 -4.69 -9.31
CA LEU A 70 3.67 -5.03 -8.27
C LEU A 70 4.57 -3.83 -7.94
N ALA A 71 5.11 -3.14 -8.95
CA ALA A 71 5.90 -1.92 -8.76
C ALA A 71 5.10 -0.83 -8.03
N SER A 72 3.83 -0.63 -8.42
CA SER A 72 2.91 0.29 -7.75
C SER A 72 2.68 -0.07 -6.28
N LEU A 73 2.51 -1.37 -5.97
CA LEU A 73 2.39 -1.84 -4.59
C LEU A 73 3.69 -1.60 -3.80
N ILE A 74 4.85 -1.83 -4.38
CA ILE A 74 6.14 -1.65 -3.70
C ILE A 74 6.36 -0.16 -3.38
N LEU A 75 6.04 0.75 -4.30
CA LEU A 75 6.08 2.19 -4.04
C LEU A 75 5.16 2.59 -2.89
N PHE A 76 3.94 2.04 -2.84
CA PHE A 76 3.02 2.24 -1.73
C PHE A 76 3.56 1.71 -0.39
N LEU A 77 4.21 0.56 -0.39
CA LEU A 77 4.84 -0.01 0.80
C LEU A 77 6.04 0.82 1.28
N VAL A 78 6.81 1.39 0.35
CA VAL A 78 7.88 2.35 0.68
C VAL A 78 7.33 3.58 1.38
N GLU A 79 6.21 4.13 0.90
CA GLU A 79 5.60 5.31 1.51
C GLU A 79 4.99 5.02 2.88
N SER A 80 4.36 3.85 3.06
CA SER A 80 3.62 3.50 4.27
C SER A 80 4.49 2.95 5.41
N GLU A 81 5.52 2.15 5.11
CA GLU A 81 6.36 1.47 6.12
C GLU A 81 7.86 1.46 5.77
N GLY A 82 8.26 2.13 4.69
CA GLY A 82 9.65 2.16 4.24
C GLY A 82 10.57 2.82 5.26
N LEU A 83 11.71 2.17 5.54
CA LEU A 83 12.78 2.74 6.34
C LEU A 83 13.87 3.30 5.41
N ARG A 84 14.17 4.59 5.57
CA ARG A 84 15.24 5.28 4.84
C ARG A 84 16.52 5.26 5.67
N GLY A 85 17.58 4.66 5.13
CA GLY A 85 18.94 4.69 5.66
C GLY A 85 19.91 5.43 4.72
N PRO A 86 21.20 5.53 5.07
CA PRO A 86 22.21 6.15 4.20
C PRO A 86 22.28 5.43 2.85
N GLY A 87 21.68 6.03 1.82
CA GLY A 87 21.66 5.49 0.45
C GLY A 87 20.78 4.26 0.24
N GLU A 88 19.86 3.93 1.16
CA GLU A 88 19.06 2.71 1.05
C GLU A 88 17.62 2.91 1.50
N ILE A 89 16.67 2.39 0.73
CA ILE A 89 15.26 2.33 1.09
C ILE A 89 14.88 0.86 1.21
N ARG A 90 14.30 0.47 2.35
CA ARG A 90 13.88 -0.92 2.57
C ARG A 90 12.50 -1.02 3.19
N ILE A 91 11.80 -2.09 2.84
CA ILE A 91 10.51 -2.46 3.41
C ILE A 91 10.78 -3.53 4.47
N PRO A 92 10.68 -3.22 5.78
CA PRO A 92 11.12 -4.12 6.86
C PRO A 92 10.23 -5.37 6.98
N THR A 93 8.96 -5.27 6.57
CA THR A 93 7.99 -6.34 6.60
C THR A 93 8.37 -7.46 5.63
N ARG A 94 8.39 -8.71 6.14
CA ARG A 94 8.79 -9.90 5.37
C ARG A 94 7.64 -10.49 4.57
N TYR A 95 7.25 -9.80 3.49
CA TYR A 95 6.21 -10.31 2.59
C TYR A 95 6.62 -11.61 1.92
N THR A 96 5.65 -12.52 1.78
CA THR A 96 5.77 -13.68 0.89
C THR A 96 5.19 -13.29 -0.47
N HIS A 97 5.56 -14.02 -1.53
CA HIS A 97 4.92 -13.83 -2.83
C HIS A 97 3.41 -14.10 -2.78
N GLU A 98 2.94 -14.92 -1.83
CA GLU A 98 1.51 -15.17 -1.60
C GLU A 98 0.80 -13.94 -0.98
N HIS A 99 1.48 -13.23 -0.07
CA HIS A 99 0.93 -11.98 0.47
C HIS A 99 0.81 -10.94 -0.63
N LEU A 100 1.87 -10.77 -1.42
CA LEU A 100 1.91 -9.81 -2.51
C LEU A 100 0.89 -10.16 -3.61
N SER A 101 0.70 -11.45 -3.92
CA SER A 101 -0.27 -11.92 -4.90
C SER A 101 -1.70 -11.60 -4.46
N THR A 102 -2.00 -11.80 -3.17
CA THR A 102 -3.26 -11.41 -2.56
C THR A 102 -3.47 -9.90 -2.65
N MET A 103 -2.43 -9.10 -2.37
CA MET A 103 -2.52 -7.64 -2.40
C MET A 103 -2.74 -7.08 -3.80
N ILE A 104 -2.17 -7.69 -4.84
CA ILE A 104 -2.30 -7.23 -6.24
C ILE A 104 -3.34 -7.95 -7.08
N GLY A 105 -4.03 -8.96 -6.54
CA GLY A 105 -5.00 -9.74 -7.30
C GLY A 105 -4.36 -10.49 -8.46
N ALA A 106 -3.27 -11.19 -8.19
CA ALA A 106 -2.57 -12.06 -9.14
C ALA A 106 -2.31 -13.43 -8.51
N ASN A 107 -1.86 -14.40 -9.29
CA ASN A 107 -1.37 -15.67 -8.73
C ASN A 107 0.11 -15.55 -8.31
N ARG A 108 0.54 -16.40 -7.37
CA ARG A 108 1.90 -16.41 -6.82
C ARG A 108 2.99 -16.57 -7.89
N GLU A 109 2.74 -17.35 -8.93
CA GLU A 109 3.70 -17.58 -10.01
C GLU A 109 3.93 -16.30 -10.83
N ALA A 110 2.86 -15.58 -11.16
CA ALA A 110 2.93 -14.31 -11.86
C ALA A 110 3.68 -13.25 -11.04
N VAL A 111 3.44 -13.19 -9.72
CA VAL A 111 4.22 -12.34 -8.82
C VAL A 111 5.69 -12.74 -8.82
N THR A 112 6.00 -14.04 -8.79
CA THR A 112 7.38 -14.52 -8.79
C THR A 112 8.12 -14.09 -10.06
N ARG A 113 7.48 -14.22 -11.23
CA ARG A 113 8.04 -13.76 -12.51
C ARG A 113 8.20 -12.23 -12.54
N ALA A 114 7.20 -11.50 -12.06
CA ALA A 114 7.25 -10.04 -11.98
C ALA A 114 8.37 -9.55 -11.04
N PHE A 115 8.56 -10.22 -9.91
CA PHE A 115 9.64 -9.92 -8.96
C PHE A 115 11.02 -10.13 -9.60
N GLY A 116 11.21 -11.26 -10.30
CA GLY A 116 12.45 -11.53 -11.03
C GLY A 116 12.74 -10.45 -12.07
N ARG A 117 11.73 -10.04 -12.84
CA ARG A 117 11.88 -8.96 -13.83
C ARG A 117 12.32 -7.64 -13.18
N LEU A 118 11.70 -7.24 -12.07
CA LEU A 118 12.09 -6.00 -11.36
C LEU A 118 13.50 -6.10 -10.75
N GLN A 119 13.97 -7.30 -10.41
CA GLN A 119 15.36 -7.53 -9.99
C GLN A 119 16.34 -7.44 -11.17
N ASP A 120 16.00 -8.05 -12.30
CA ASP A 120 16.82 -8.04 -13.51
C ASP A 120 16.96 -6.62 -14.08
N GLU A 121 15.91 -5.80 -13.94
CA GLU A 121 15.90 -4.37 -14.30
C GLU A 121 16.63 -3.50 -13.26
N GLY A 122 17.12 -4.07 -12.15
CA GLY A 122 17.86 -3.34 -11.12
C GLY A 122 17.01 -2.44 -10.23
N ALA A 123 15.69 -2.51 -10.31
CA ALA A 123 14.78 -1.64 -9.55
C ALA A 123 14.75 -2.00 -8.06
N LEU A 124 14.93 -3.27 -7.72
CA LEU A 124 14.89 -3.78 -6.36
C LEU A 124 15.75 -5.02 -6.14
N GLN A 125 15.99 -5.38 -4.88
CA GLN A 125 16.59 -6.63 -4.47
C GLN A 125 15.90 -7.22 -3.24
N ILE A 126 16.06 -8.53 -3.04
CA ILE A 126 15.67 -9.19 -1.78
C ILE A 126 16.93 -9.60 -1.03
N ARG A 127 17.05 -9.14 0.22
CA ARG A 127 18.10 -9.60 1.13
C ARG A 127 17.44 -10.08 2.42
N ARG A 128 17.65 -11.36 2.80
CA ARG A 128 17.03 -11.96 4.01
C ARG A 128 15.50 -11.80 4.09
N ARG A 129 14.79 -11.90 2.96
CA ARG A 129 13.32 -11.70 2.83
C ARG A 129 12.83 -10.27 3.10
N ILE A 130 13.73 -9.30 3.11
CA ILE A 130 13.44 -7.86 3.16
C ILE A 130 13.62 -7.33 1.74
N ILE A 131 12.70 -6.50 1.29
CA ILE A 131 12.75 -5.85 -0.02
C ILE A 131 13.56 -4.57 0.13
N TYR A 132 14.56 -4.42 -0.73
CA TYR A 132 15.42 -3.26 -0.86
C TYR A 132 15.10 -2.61 -2.20
N VAL A 133 14.82 -1.32 -2.19
CA VAL A 133 14.62 -0.53 -3.41
C VAL A 133 15.97 0.07 -3.76
N GLU A 134 16.49 -0.34 -4.92
CA GLU A 134 17.80 0.11 -5.42
C GLU A 134 17.62 1.36 -6.30
N ASP A 135 16.52 1.42 -7.07
CA ASP A 135 16.20 2.53 -7.96
C ASP A 135 14.70 2.85 -7.92
N VAL A 136 14.38 4.01 -7.33
CA VAL A 136 13.00 4.50 -7.21
C VAL A 136 12.44 4.95 -8.56
N GLU A 137 13.27 5.55 -9.41
CA GLU A 137 12.84 6.03 -10.73
C GLU A 137 12.52 4.83 -11.64
N ALA A 138 13.35 3.78 -11.60
CA ALA A 138 13.06 2.53 -12.30
C ALA A 138 11.74 1.90 -11.83
N LEU A 139 11.46 1.91 -10.52
CA LEU A 139 10.16 1.45 -9.99
C LEU A 139 8.99 2.32 -10.44
N GLN A 140 9.15 3.65 -10.46
CA GLN A 140 8.12 4.57 -10.95
C GLN A 140 7.84 4.38 -12.44
N SER A 141 8.88 4.17 -13.24
CA SER A 141 8.78 3.82 -14.66
C SER A 141 8.04 2.50 -14.86
N ALA A 142 8.44 1.44 -14.13
CA ALA A 142 7.78 0.14 -14.17
C ALA A 142 6.32 0.20 -13.71
N ALA A 143 5.99 1.09 -12.76
CA ALA A 143 4.63 1.35 -12.30
C ALA A 143 3.77 2.14 -13.30
N GLY A 144 4.37 2.70 -14.35
CA GLY A 144 3.71 3.57 -15.32
C GLY A 144 3.46 5.00 -14.83
N ARG A 145 4.17 5.47 -13.78
CA ARG A 145 3.95 6.78 -13.14
C ARG A 145 4.66 7.95 -13.85
N LEU A 146 5.59 7.70 -14.77
CA LEU A 146 6.30 8.77 -15.50
C LEU A 146 5.44 9.53 -16.54
N LEU A 147 4.14 9.23 -16.66
CA LEU A 147 3.22 9.96 -17.54
C LEU A 147 2.36 11.01 -16.80
N GLU A 148 2.41 11.10 -15.47
CA GLU A 148 1.52 11.98 -14.70
C GLU A 148 2.18 13.26 -14.17
N GLU A 149 3.52 13.36 -14.15
CA GLU A 149 4.23 14.57 -13.65
C GLU A 149 4.29 15.72 -14.68
N GLY A 150 3.62 15.61 -15.83
CA GLY A 150 3.49 16.69 -16.82
C GLY A 150 2.32 17.66 -16.58
N GLY A 151 1.52 17.47 -15.53
CA GLY A 151 0.24 18.16 -15.33
C GLY A 151 0.05 18.92 -14.02
N ALA A 152 1.10 19.18 -13.24
CA ALA A 152 0.98 20.04 -12.07
C ALA A 152 1.03 21.51 -12.49
N GLU A 153 -0.15 22.12 -12.50
CA GLU A 153 -0.45 23.52 -12.71
C GLU A 153 0.60 24.47 -12.08
N SER A 154 1.07 25.39 -12.92
CA SER A 154 1.66 26.66 -12.47
C SER A 154 0.76 27.30 -11.40
N PRO A 155 1.28 27.75 -10.26
CA PRO A 155 0.48 28.57 -9.36
C PRO A 155 0.21 29.90 -10.05
N SER A 156 -1.01 30.04 -10.58
CA SER A 156 -1.59 31.31 -10.98
C SER A 156 -2.02 32.06 -9.72
N SER A 157 -1.31 33.16 -9.48
CA SER A 157 -1.65 34.33 -8.65
C SER A 157 -1.49 34.23 -7.13
#